data_AF-A0A847VDH5-F1
#
_entry.id   AF-A0A847VDH5-F1
#
_cell.length_a   1.000
_cell.length_b   1.000
_cell.length_c   1.000
_cell.angle_alpha   90.00
_cell.angle_beta   90.00
_cell.angle_gamma   90.00
#
_symmetry.space_group_name_H-M   'P 1'
#
loop_
_entity.id
_entity.type
_entity.pdbx_description
1 polymer ?
#
loop_
_entity_poly.entity_id
_entity_poly.type
_entity_poly.pdbx_seq_one_letter_code
_entity_poly.pdbx_strand_id
1 'polypeptide(L)'
;MPLGEDIFKDITDEFSSGGSSPPKTSSISKRTPMIEKIFEEVLGRRPSSRELAYYRYGVLKEEDIRKKLLKSDEHKKIIEDAGKLPNLEEELKSVRVSERKLVQRIEDINGESVELRKLLEYKDSLIERLRLKISNPYDLPSSTEKYEEGFEVYSHMDIKEIEKPRRRTFKETLIEIIDIVFK
;
A
#
# COMPACT_ATOMS: atom_id res chain seq x y z
N MET A 1 -7.25 -113.29 2.84
CA MET A 1 -6.53 -112.54 1.78
C MET A 1 -7.48 -111.50 1.20
N PRO A 2 -7.01 -110.28 0.93
CA PRO A 2 -7.45 -109.04 1.59
C PRO A 2 -8.50 -108.25 0.77
N LEU A 3 -9.44 -107.53 1.39
CA LEU A 3 -9.36 -106.11 1.80
C LEU A 3 -8.64 -105.21 0.78
N GLY A 4 -9.39 -104.73 -0.21
CA GLY A 4 -9.07 -103.57 -1.03
C GLY A 4 -9.76 -102.34 -0.41
N GLU A 5 -9.04 -101.74 0.51
CA GLU A 5 -9.39 -100.50 1.22
C GLU A 5 -9.19 -99.28 0.30
N ASP A 6 -10.28 -98.67 -0.16
CA ASP A 6 -10.28 -97.31 -0.72
C ASP A 6 -10.15 -96.28 0.43
N ILE A 7 -8.95 -96.17 1.01
CA ILE A 7 -8.60 -95.20 2.08
C ILE A 7 -8.02 -93.90 1.49
N PHE A 8 -8.70 -93.26 0.55
CA PHE A 8 -8.34 -91.89 0.13
C PHE A 8 -9.57 -91.03 -0.19
N LYS A 9 -10.53 -91.00 0.72
CA LYS A 9 -11.56 -89.96 0.78
C LYS A 9 -11.75 -89.45 2.21
N ASP A 10 -10.68 -88.92 2.81
CA ASP A 10 -10.77 -87.85 3.81
C ASP A 10 -10.85 -86.53 3.01
N ILE A 11 -11.92 -85.74 3.06
CA ILE A 11 -12.46 -85.00 4.21
C ILE A 11 -11.40 -84.09 4.84
N THR A 12 -10.72 -83.26 4.04
CA THR A 12 -10.28 -81.91 4.46
C THR A 12 -9.87 -81.11 3.22
N ASP A 13 -10.85 -80.50 2.54
CA ASP A 13 -10.60 -79.19 1.92
C ASP A 13 -11.91 -78.39 1.85
N GLU A 14 -12.62 -78.36 2.98
CA GLU A 14 -13.38 -77.18 3.39
C GLU A 14 -12.38 -76.07 3.76
N PHE A 15 -11.62 -75.56 2.79
CA PHE A 15 -11.06 -74.23 2.95
C PHE A 15 -12.18 -73.24 2.69
N SER A 16 -12.94 -73.04 3.77
CA SER A 16 -13.86 -71.95 4.03
C SER A 16 -13.63 -70.81 3.06
N SER A 17 -14.62 -70.61 2.19
CA SER A 17 -14.83 -69.41 1.42
C SER A 17 -15.06 -68.24 2.38
N GLY A 18 -13.99 -67.86 3.08
CA GLY A 18 -13.89 -66.62 3.81
C GLY A 18 -14.13 -65.54 2.79
N GLY A 19 -15.35 -64.99 2.82
CA GLY A 19 -15.78 -63.88 2.00
C GLY A 19 -14.85 -62.70 2.23
N SER A 20 -13.76 -62.68 1.47
CA SER A 20 -12.94 -61.52 1.25
C SER A 20 -13.82 -60.58 0.46
N SER A 21 -14.60 -59.77 1.19
CA SER A 21 -15.15 -58.55 0.63
C SER A 21 -13.96 -57.85 -0.03
N PRO A 22 -13.97 -57.60 -1.35
CA PRO A 22 -12.89 -56.84 -1.96
C PRO A 22 -12.78 -55.53 -1.18
N PRO A 23 -11.56 -55.06 -0.85
CA PRO A 23 -11.40 -53.79 -0.17
C PRO A 23 -12.18 -52.74 -0.97
N LYS A 24 -12.89 -51.83 -0.28
CA LYS A 24 -13.72 -50.75 -0.84
C LYS A 24 -12.89 -49.73 -1.66
N THR A 25 -12.11 -50.19 -2.62
CA THR A 25 -11.19 -49.40 -3.45
C THR A 25 -11.95 -48.53 -4.45
N SER A 26 -13.17 -48.93 -4.82
CA SER A 26 -14.06 -48.13 -5.68
C SER A 26 -14.48 -46.79 -5.04
N SER A 27 -14.37 -46.63 -3.71
CA SER A 27 -14.67 -45.36 -3.02
C SER A 27 -13.52 -44.35 -3.07
N ILE A 28 -12.28 -44.82 -3.29
CA ILE A 28 -11.07 -43.99 -3.18
C ILE A 28 -10.97 -43.03 -4.38
N SER A 29 -11.39 -43.47 -5.58
CA SER A 29 -11.39 -42.63 -6.78
C SER A 29 -12.42 -41.49 -6.69
N LYS A 30 -13.60 -41.76 -6.11
CA LYS A 30 -14.68 -40.77 -5.93
C LYS A 30 -14.39 -39.74 -4.83
N ARG A 31 -13.48 -40.05 -3.90
CA ARG A 31 -13.11 -39.15 -2.80
C ARG A 31 -12.29 -37.94 -3.23
N THR A 32 -11.44 -38.07 -4.25
CA THR A 32 -10.60 -36.97 -4.73
C THR A 32 -11.40 -35.73 -5.15
N PRO A 33 -12.38 -35.81 -6.07
CA PRO A 33 -13.15 -34.63 -6.50
C PRO A 33 -14.01 -34.05 -5.38
N MET A 34 -14.44 -34.88 -4.43
CA MET A 34 -15.19 -34.45 -3.25
C MET A 34 -14.29 -33.61 -2.32
N ILE A 35 -13.06 -34.05 -2.04
CA ILE A 35 -12.11 -33.30 -1.21
C ILE A 35 -11.75 -31.96 -1.87
N GLU A 36 -11.52 -31.96 -3.19
CA GLU A 36 -11.25 -30.73 -3.94
C GLU A 36 -12.39 -29.71 -3.80
N LYS A 37 -13.65 -30.16 -3.97
CA LYS A 37 -14.82 -29.29 -3.78
C LYS A 37 -14.91 -28.72 -2.36
N ILE A 38 -14.67 -29.52 -1.34
CA ILE A 38 -14.72 -29.07 0.06
C ILE A 38 -13.64 -28.02 0.34
N PHE A 39 -12.43 -28.22 -0.18
CA PHE A 39 -11.35 -27.24 -0.02
C PHE A 39 -11.64 -25.93 -0.75
N GLU A 40 -12.21 -26.01 -1.95
CA GLU A 40 -12.61 -24.84 -2.73
C GLU A 40 -13.76 -24.08 -2.04
N GLU A 41 -14.75 -24.79 -1.50
CA GLU A 41 -15.89 -24.22 -0.79
C GLU A 41 -15.48 -23.53 0.52
N VAL A 42 -14.58 -24.14 1.30
CA VAL A 42 -14.22 -23.65 2.64
C VAL A 42 -13.04 -22.67 2.62
N LEU A 43 -12.02 -22.94 1.82
CA LEU A 43 -10.77 -22.16 1.81
C LEU A 43 -10.54 -21.39 0.50
N GLY A 44 -11.38 -21.57 -0.53
CA GLY A 44 -11.23 -20.88 -1.81
C GLY A 44 -9.99 -21.31 -2.62
N ARG A 45 -9.35 -22.43 -2.25
CA ARG A 45 -8.14 -22.94 -2.90
C ARG A 45 -8.23 -24.44 -3.15
N ARG A 46 -7.38 -24.95 -4.07
CA ARG A 46 -7.20 -26.39 -4.24
C ARG A 46 -6.36 -26.99 -3.09
N PRO A 47 -6.62 -28.25 -2.70
CA PRO A 47 -5.82 -28.94 -1.71
C PRO A 47 -4.40 -29.19 -2.21
N SER A 48 -3.42 -29.13 -1.32
CA SER A 48 -2.05 -29.56 -1.62
C SER A 48 -1.98 -31.08 -1.78
N SER A 49 -1.01 -31.60 -2.52
CA SER A 49 -0.81 -33.05 -2.72
C SER A 49 -0.77 -33.83 -1.40
N ARG A 50 -0.19 -33.24 -0.34
CA ARG A 50 -0.13 -33.82 1.01
C ARG A 50 -1.50 -33.87 1.68
N GLU A 51 -2.28 -32.80 1.59
CA GLU A 51 -3.61 -32.69 2.18
C GLU A 51 -4.60 -33.62 1.47
N LEU A 52 -4.53 -33.63 0.14
CA LEU A 52 -5.32 -34.51 -0.70
C LEU A 52 -5.05 -35.97 -0.35
N ALA A 53 -3.78 -36.38 -0.24
CA ALA A 53 -3.44 -37.73 0.20
C ALA A 53 -3.95 -38.03 1.62
N TYR A 54 -3.78 -37.11 2.56
CA TYR A 54 -4.22 -37.26 3.96
C TYR A 54 -5.72 -37.55 4.07
N TYR A 55 -6.55 -36.80 3.34
CA TYR A 55 -8.00 -36.99 3.37
C TYR A 55 -8.49 -38.11 2.44
N ARG A 56 -7.77 -38.39 1.34
CA ARG A 56 -8.11 -39.46 0.39
C ARG A 56 -8.02 -40.85 1.01
N TYR A 57 -6.98 -41.09 1.81
CA TYR A 57 -6.79 -42.36 2.52
C TYR A 57 -7.35 -42.34 3.95
N GLY A 58 -7.82 -41.17 4.42
CA GLY A 58 -8.41 -40.99 5.73
C GLY A 58 -9.81 -41.62 5.88
N VAL A 59 -10.18 -41.93 7.12
CA VAL A 59 -11.49 -42.51 7.49
C VAL A 59 -12.58 -41.43 7.62
N LEU A 60 -12.20 -40.15 7.62
CA LEU A 60 -13.08 -39.01 7.84
C LEU A 60 -14.19 -38.91 6.77
N LYS A 61 -15.41 -38.61 7.22
CA LYS A 61 -16.55 -38.32 6.35
C LYS A 61 -16.49 -36.87 5.86
N GLU A 62 -17.28 -36.56 4.83
CA GLU A 62 -17.42 -35.21 4.25
C GLU A 62 -17.53 -34.10 5.29
N GLU A 63 -18.51 -34.25 6.18
CA GLU A 63 -18.86 -33.26 7.17
C GLU A 63 -17.77 -33.06 8.22
N ASP A 64 -17.03 -34.12 8.53
CA ASP A 64 -15.93 -34.05 9.47
C ASP A 64 -14.72 -33.32 8.87
N ILE A 65 -14.49 -33.49 7.56
CA ILE A 65 -13.47 -32.74 6.82
C ILE A 65 -13.83 -31.25 6.80
N ARG A 66 -15.08 -30.91 6.46
CA ARG A 66 -15.59 -29.52 6.51
C ARG A 66 -15.39 -28.89 7.89
N LYS A 67 -15.86 -29.55 8.95
CA LYS A 67 -15.71 -29.06 10.33
C LYS A 67 -14.25 -28.85 10.72
N LYS A 68 -13.35 -29.71 10.26
CA LYS A 68 -11.92 -29.58 10.53
C LYS A 68 -11.31 -28.38 9.80
N LEU A 69 -11.69 -28.15 8.55
CA LEU A 69 -11.23 -26.98 7.77
C LEU A 69 -11.80 -25.68 8.33
N LEU A 70 -13.08 -25.65 8.73
CA LEU A 70 -13.69 -24.50 9.41
C LEU A 70 -12.97 -24.11 10.71
N LYS A 71 -12.45 -25.09 11.46
CA LYS A 71 -11.70 -24.86 12.70
C LYS A 71 -10.22 -24.60 12.49
N SER A 72 -9.72 -24.77 11.27
CA SER A 72 -8.30 -24.59 10.95
C SER A 72 -7.89 -23.13 11.11
N ASP A 73 -6.62 -22.91 11.44
CA ASP A 73 -6.08 -21.56 11.58
C ASP A 73 -6.01 -20.83 10.24
N GLU A 74 -5.95 -21.56 9.12
CA GLU A 74 -6.04 -20.98 7.77
C GLU A 74 -7.38 -20.27 7.55
N HIS A 75 -8.48 -20.93 7.87
CA HIS A 75 -9.80 -20.31 7.73
C HIS A 75 -9.95 -19.10 8.66
N LYS A 76 -9.49 -19.18 9.91
CA LYS A 76 -9.52 -18.03 10.81
C LYS A 76 -8.76 -16.84 10.24
N LYS A 77 -7.57 -17.06 9.69
CA LYS A 77 -6.79 -16.01 9.02
C LYS A 77 -7.52 -15.39 7.84
N ILE A 78 -8.19 -16.20 7.01
CA ILE A 78 -9.00 -15.69 5.90
C ILE A 78 -10.09 -14.74 6.39
N ILE A 79 -10.78 -15.08 7.48
CA ILE A 79 -11.81 -14.21 8.08
C ILE A 79 -11.18 -12.93 8.64
N GLU A 80 -10.08 -13.05 9.38
CA GLU A 80 -9.36 -11.88 9.92
C GLU A 80 -8.88 -10.94 8.83
N ASP A 81 -8.32 -11.49 7.75
CA ASP A 81 -7.83 -10.71 6.61
C ASP A 81 -8.99 -10.10 5.81
N ALA A 82 -10.09 -10.82 5.65
CA ALA A 82 -11.32 -10.27 5.07
C ALA A 82 -11.88 -9.10 5.90
N GLY A 83 -11.75 -9.16 7.23
CA GLY A 83 -12.09 -8.06 8.13
C GLY A 83 -11.18 -6.84 8.01
N LYS A 84 -9.93 -7.00 7.54
CA LYS A 84 -8.96 -5.90 7.33
C LYS A 84 -9.09 -5.22 5.97
N LEU A 85 -9.75 -5.84 4.99
CA LEU A 85 -10.00 -5.26 3.66
C LEU A 85 -10.57 -3.83 3.67
N PRO A 86 -11.58 -3.46 4.48
CA PRO A 86 -12.07 -2.08 4.48
C PRO A 86 -11.00 -1.07 4.91
N ASN A 87 -10.10 -1.43 5.84
CA ASN A 87 -9.02 -0.56 6.29
C ASN A 87 -7.93 -0.40 5.21
N LEU A 88 -7.69 -1.46 4.42
CA LEU A 88 -6.73 -1.42 3.32
C LEU A 88 -7.11 -0.43 2.21
N GLU A 89 -8.41 -0.27 1.90
CA GLU A 89 -8.86 0.73 0.93
C GLU A 89 -8.63 2.16 1.41
N GLU A 90 -8.90 2.42 2.69
CA GLU A 90 -8.66 3.73 3.31
C GLU A 90 -7.16 4.03 3.40
N GLU A 91 -6.35 3.04 3.80
CA GLU A 91 -4.89 3.13 3.80
C GLU A 91 -4.36 3.44 2.39
N LEU A 92 -4.79 2.70 1.36
CA LEU A 92 -4.41 2.96 -0.03
C LEU A 92 -4.78 4.37 -0.48
N LYS A 93 -5.96 4.85 -0.11
CA LYS A 93 -6.39 6.22 -0.42
C LYS A 93 -5.50 7.24 0.27
N SER A 94 -5.17 7.04 1.54
CA SER A 94 -4.29 7.92 2.29
C SER A 94 -2.87 7.97 1.70
N VAL A 95 -2.33 6.80 1.32
CA VAL A 95 -1.02 6.67 0.67
C VAL A 95 -1.02 7.41 -0.66
N ARG A 96 -2.03 7.24 -1.51
CA ARG A 96 -2.16 7.98 -2.79
C ARG A 96 -2.22 9.49 -2.60
N VAL A 97 -2.90 9.97 -1.55
CA VAL A 97 -2.93 11.40 -1.22
C VAL A 97 -1.55 11.88 -0.80
N SER A 98 -0.83 11.09 0.01
CA SER A 98 0.53 11.43 0.43
C SER A 98 1.52 11.45 -0.74
N GLU A 99 1.39 10.49 -1.67
CA GLU A 99 2.18 10.41 -2.90
C GLU A 99 1.99 11.67 -3.75
N ARG A 100 0.74 12.07 -3.99
CA ARG A 100 0.44 13.31 -4.74
C ARG A 100 1.03 14.55 -4.09
N LYS A 101 0.94 14.66 -2.77
CA LYS A 101 1.55 15.78 -2.02
C LYS A 101 3.08 15.80 -2.17
N LEU A 102 3.73 14.65 -2.16
CA LEU A 102 5.17 14.55 -2.35
C LEU A 102 5.58 14.93 -3.78
N VAL A 103 4.84 14.47 -4.78
CA VAL A 103 5.07 14.82 -6.19
C VAL A 103 4.94 16.33 -6.38
N GLN A 104 3.85 16.94 -5.89
CA GLN A 104 3.67 18.39 -5.96
C GLN A 104 4.82 19.14 -5.29
N ARG A 105 5.26 18.69 -4.10
CA ARG A 105 6.38 19.31 -3.40
C ARG A 105 7.70 19.23 -4.19
N ILE A 106 7.93 18.13 -4.90
CA ILE A 106 9.10 17.98 -5.77
C ILE A 106 9.03 18.96 -6.94
N GLU A 107 7.86 19.12 -7.56
CA GLU A 107 7.64 20.10 -8.63
C GLU A 107 7.89 21.53 -8.15
N ASP A 108 7.35 21.90 -6.98
CA ASP A 108 7.55 23.22 -6.38
C ASP A 108 9.04 23.50 -6.12
N ILE A 109 9.75 22.57 -5.48
CA ILE A 109 11.20 22.69 -5.20
C ILE A 109 12.02 22.80 -6.49
N ASN A 110 11.65 22.05 -7.53
CA ASN A 110 12.32 22.14 -8.81
C ASN A 110 12.08 23.50 -9.47
N GLY A 111 10.87 24.05 -9.37
CA GLY A 111 10.53 25.40 -9.81
C GLY A 111 11.38 26.45 -9.09
N GLU A 112 11.39 26.42 -7.76
CA GLU A 112 12.21 27.31 -6.92
C GLU A 112 13.70 27.21 -7.28
N SER A 113 14.21 26.00 -7.50
CA SER A 113 15.60 25.77 -7.86
C SER A 113 15.97 26.41 -9.20
N VAL A 114 15.05 26.41 -10.17
CA VAL A 114 15.26 27.06 -11.47
C VAL A 114 15.28 28.58 -11.31
N GLU A 115 14.39 29.15 -10.50
CA GLU A 115 14.38 30.59 -10.22
C GLU A 115 15.63 31.05 -9.49
N LEU A 116 16.07 30.28 -8.49
CA LEU A 116 17.31 30.56 -7.75
C LEU A 116 18.54 30.53 -8.66
N ARG A 117 18.60 29.62 -9.63
CA ARG A 117 19.68 29.58 -10.63
C ARG A 117 19.69 30.85 -11.48
N LYS A 118 18.52 31.28 -11.99
CA LYS A 118 18.41 32.53 -12.77
C LYS A 118 18.86 33.75 -11.97
N LEU A 119 18.48 33.82 -10.69
CA LEU A 119 18.89 34.91 -9.80
C LEU A 119 20.41 34.92 -9.59
N LEU A 120 21.01 33.73 -9.44
CA LEU A 120 22.45 33.59 -9.27
C LEU A 120 23.22 34.01 -10.53
N GLU A 121 22.77 33.57 -11.71
CA GLU A 121 23.31 34.01 -13.01
C GLU A 121 23.21 35.53 -13.18
N TYR A 122 22.07 36.13 -12.82
CA TYR A 122 21.89 37.57 -12.85
C TYR A 122 22.89 38.29 -11.92
N LYS A 123 23.05 37.79 -10.68
CA LYS A 123 24.00 38.36 -9.72
C LYS A 123 25.44 38.27 -10.24
N ASP A 124 25.82 37.15 -10.82
CA ASP A 124 27.17 36.95 -11.34
C ASP A 124 27.44 37.88 -12.53
N SER A 125 26.47 38.05 -13.45
CA SER A 125 26.57 39.02 -14.55
C SER A 125 26.67 40.48 -14.06
N LEU A 126 26.01 40.82 -12.95
CA LEU A 126 26.09 42.14 -12.34
C LEU A 126 27.47 42.36 -11.70
N ILE A 127 28.01 41.35 -11.02
CA ILE A 127 29.35 41.39 -10.45
C ILE A 127 30.38 41.61 -11.56
N GLU A 128 30.27 40.91 -12.69
CA GLU A 128 31.15 41.13 -13.85
C GLU A 128 31.06 42.56 -14.38
N ARG A 129 29.84 43.09 -14.56
CA ARG A 129 29.65 44.49 -14.97
C ARG A 129 30.28 45.49 -14.00
N LEU A 130 30.11 45.27 -12.69
CA LEU A 130 30.72 46.13 -11.67
C LEU A 130 32.25 46.02 -11.67
N ARG A 131 32.80 44.81 -11.83
CA ARG A 131 34.25 44.61 -11.96
C ARG A 131 34.81 45.32 -13.19
N LEU A 132 34.10 45.30 -14.31
CA LEU A 132 34.49 46.04 -15.52
C LEU A 132 34.50 47.55 -15.28
N LYS A 133 33.48 48.10 -14.60
CA LYS A 133 33.45 49.52 -14.20
C LYS A 133 34.64 49.87 -13.30
N ILE A 134 34.95 49.04 -12.30
CA ILE A 134 36.06 49.27 -11.36
C ILE A 134 37.44 49.09 -12.02
N SER A 135 37.54 48.20 -13.01
CA SER A 135 38.80 47.91 -13.72
C SER A 135 39.32 49.08 -14.57
N ASN A 136 38.57 50.17 -14.69
CA ASN A 136 39.05 51.42 -15.28
C ASN A 136 39.54 52.36 -14.15
N PRO A 137 40.86 52.39 -13.83
CA PRO A 137 41.41 53.22 -12.75
C PRO A 137 41.30 54.74 -12.99
N TYR A 138 40.76 55.16 -14.14
CA TYR A 138 40.59 56.56 -14.51
C TYR A 138 39.12 56.96 -14.75
N ASP A 139 38.16 56.09 -14.44
CA ASP A 139 36.72 56.42 -14.45
C ASP A 139 36.36 57.14 -13.15
N LEU A 140 36.82 58.39 -13.03
CA LEU A 140 36.49 59.25 -11.90
C LEU A 140 35.10 59.84 -12.14
N PRO A 141 34.14 59.64 -11.21
CA PRO A 141 32.82 60.25 -11.38
C PRO A 141 32.96 61.76 -11.44
N SER A 142 32.25 62.36 -12.39
CA SER A 142 32.13 63.82 -12.48
C SER A 142 31.63 64.34 -11.13
N SER A 143 32.05 65.54 -10.73
CA SER A 143 31.65 66.09 -9.42
C SER A 143 30.13 66.07 -9.21
N THR A 144 29.35 66.18 -10.28
CA THR A 144 27.88 66.04 -10.29
C THR A 144 27.37 64.67 -9.88
N GLU A 145 27.98 63.57 -10.35
CA GLU A 145 27.54 62.19 -10.04
C GLU A 145 27.77 61.83 -8.57
N LYS A 146 28.84 62.38 -7.96
CA LYS A 146 29.13 62.22 -6.53
C LYS A 146 28.05 62.86 -5.63
N TYR A 147 27.45 63.96 -6.08
CA TYR A 147 26.39 64.64 -5.33
C TYR A 147 25.03 63.95 -5.47
N GLU A 148 24.77 63.27 -6.59
CA GLU A 148 23.54 62.50 -6.80
C GLU A 148 23.49 61.21 -5.97
N GLU A 149 24.58 60.43 -5.91
CA GLU A 149 24.65 59.24 -5.03
C GLU A 149 24.51 59.59 -3.54
N GLY A 150 25.06 60.74 -3.13
CA GLY A 150 24.91 61.26 -1.77
C GLY A 150 23.47 61.62 -1.41
N PHE A 151 22.61 61.89 -2.39
CA PHE A 151 21.19 62.23 -2.20
C PHE A 151 20.31 60.99 -2.06
N GLU A 152 20.62 59.91 -2.79
CA GLU A 152 19.87 58.65 -2.72
C GLU A 152 19.93 58.01 -1.31
N VAL A 153 21.09 58.08 -0.65
CA VAL A 153 21.29 57.57 0.72
C VAL A 153 20.32 58.19 1.73
N TYR A 154 19.95 59.46 1.56
CA TYR A 154 18.99 60.14 2.44
C TYR A 154 17.53 59.98 1.97
N SER A 155 17.29 59.75 0.68
CA SER A 155 15.93 59.55 0.14
C SER A 155 15.28 58.23 0.58
N HIS A 156 16.08 57.20 0.92
CA HIS A 156 15.57 55.94 1.46
C HIS A 156 15.21 56.01 2.96
N MET A 157 15.50 57.14 3.61
CA MET A 157 15.10 57.40 5.00
C MET A 157 13.79 58.21 5.12
N ASP A 158 13.08 58.44 4.01
CA ASP A 158 11.78 59.06 4.05
C ASP A 158 10.68 58.04 4.47
N ILE A 159 10.38 58.10 5.78
CA ILE A 159 9.03 58.07 6.35
C ILE A 159 8.24 56.77 6.06
N LYS A 160 8.52 55.73 6.84
CA LYS A 160 7.42 54.88 7.34
C LYS A 160 6.70 55.67 8.42
N GLU A 161 5.73 56.50 8.03
CA GLU A 161 4.64 56.84 8.94
C GLU A 161 4.05 55.52 9.43
N ILE A 162 4.29 55.22 10.70
CA ILE A 162 3.63 54.11 11.37
C ILE A 162 2.16 54.52 11.44
N GLU A 163 1.37 54.12 10.44
CA GLU A 163 -0.09 54.17 10.51
C GLU A 163 -0.50 53.39 11.77
N LYS A 164 -0.94 54.12 12.80
CA LYS A 164 -1.56 53.51 13.97
C LYS A 164 -2.75 52.70 13.48
N PRO A 165 -2.84 51.38 13.74
CA PRO A 165 -3.97 50.61 13.27
C PRO A 165 -5.24 51.17 13.91
N ARG A 166 -6.16 51.65 13.07
CA ARG A 166 -7.52 52.02 13.47
C ARG A 166 -8.12 50.81 14.18
N ARG A 167 -8.46 50.95 15.46
CA ARG A 167 -9.17 49.91 16.21
C ARG A 167 -10.54 49.73 15.55
N ARG A 168 -10.75 48.58 14.91
CA ARG A 168 -12.05 48.20 14.34
C ARG A 168 -13.09 48.21 15.43
N THR A 169 -14.24 48.82 15.17
CA THR A 169 -15.35 48.81 16.12
C THR A 169 -16.12 47.51 16.00
N PHE A 170 -16.67 46.98 17.11
CA PHE A 170 -17.41 45.72 17.14
C PHE A 170 -18.54 45.60 16.09
N LYS A 171 -19.06 46.73 15.61
CA LYS A 171 -20.07 46.79 14.55
C LYS A 171 -19.51 46.35 13.20
N GLU A 172 -18.27 46.71 12.88
CA GLU A 172 -17.61 46.38 11.61
C GLU A 172 -17.31 44.87 11.54
N THR A 173 -16.86 44.28 12.65
CA THR A 173 -16.64 42.82 12.74
C THR A 173 -17.93 42.02 12.67
N LEU A 174 -19.05 42.56 13.18
CA LEU A 174 -20.35 41.90 13.08
C LEU A 174 -20.89 41.91 11.64
N ILE A 175 -20.68 43.01 10.92
CA ILE A 175 -21.10 43.13 9.51
C ILE A 175 -20.29 42.15 8.64
N GLU A 176 -18.97 42.03 8.84
CA GLU A 176 -18.15 41.04 8.13
C GLU A 176 -18.59 39.60 8.42
N ILE A 177 -18.92 39.26 9.67
CA ILE A 177 -19.40 37.92 10.03
C ILE A 177 -20.74 37.63 9.35
N ILE A 178 -21.66 38.60 9.31
CA ILE A 178 -22.95 38.44 8.64
C ILE A 178 -22.74 38.26 7.13
N ASP A 179 -21.84 39.03 6.52
CA ASP A 179 -21.52 38.91 5.09
C ASP A 179 -20.80 37.59 4.73
N ILE A 180 -20.05 36.98 5.65
CA ILE A 180 -19.42 35.66 5.42
C ILE A 180 -20.44 34.53 5.60
N VAL A 181 -21.41 34.68 6.49
CA VAL A 181 -22.38 33.63 6.83
C VAL A 181 -23.60 33.61 5.89
N PHE A 182 -23.99 34.77 5.34
CA PHE A 182 -25.17 34.90 4.48
C PHE A 182 -24.86 35.11 3.00
N LYS A 183 -23.64 34.80 2.55
CA LYS A 183 -23.24 34.80 1.14
C LYS A 183 -23.02 33.38 0.60
#